data_AF-A0AAQ3N1S2-F1
#
_entry.id   AF-A0AAQ3N1S2-F1
#
_cell.length_a   1.000
_cell.length_b   1.000
_cell.length_c   1.000
_cell.angle_alpha   90.00
_cell.angle_beta   90.00
_cell.angle_gamma   90.00
#
_symmetry.space_group_name_H-M   'P 1'
#
loop_
_entity.id
_entity.type
_entity.pdbx_description
1 polymer ?
#
loop_
_entity_poly.entity_id
_entity_poly.type
_entity_poly.pdbx_seq_one_letter_code
_entity_poly.pdbx_strand_id
1 'polypeptide(L)'
;MGFIKQGLSYIHLEDAIGGQDNADEAADIPMPDPTHVAGPSQVNEEYSLESLSRELTEMARLQNEMMNIQNTRHHEICTHLRNLDTGISGLERHFNSDASDDF
;
A
#
# COMPACT_ATOMS: atom_id res chain seq x y z
N MET A 1 2.75 -8.03 -11.39
CA MET A 1 2.22 -6.88 -12.15
C MET A 1 2.43 -5.62 -11.33
N GLY A 2 3.66 -5.08 -11.34
CA GLY A 2 4.04 -3.92 -10.53
C GLY A 2 4.03 -2.63 -11.35
N PHE A 3 3.84 -1.49 -10.68
CA PHE A 3 4.02 -0.16 -11.26
C PHE A 3 5.12 0.59 -10.50
N ILE A 4 5.91 1.40 -11.21
CA ILE A 4 6.90 2.29 -10.60
C ILE A 4 6.52 3.76 -10.85
N LYS A 5 6.80 4.62 -9.88
CA LYS A 5 6.56 6.06 -10.00
C LYS A 5 7.72 6.72 -10.74
N GLN A 6 7.44 7.34 -11.89
CA GLN A 6 8.40 8.14 -12.66
C GLN A 6 7.86 9.57 -12.75
N GLY A 7 8.44 10.48 -11.97
CA GLY A 7 7.92 11.84 -11.85
C GLY A 7 6.49 11.88 -11.29
N LEU A 8 5.54 12.38 -12.08
CA LEU A 8 4.11 12.48 -11.72
C LEU A 8 3.24 11.33 -12.24
N SER A 9 3.83 10.38 -12.97
CA SER A 9 3.11 9.26 -13.61
C SER A 9 3.55 7.91 -13.05
N TYR A 10 2.68 6.91 -13.14
CA TYR A 10 2.99 5.52 -12.82
C TYR A 10 3.10 4.71 -14.12
N ILE A 11 4.21 4.02 -14.31
CA ILE A 11 4.46 3.15 -15.47
C ILE A 11 4.56 1.69 -15.03
N HIS A 12 4.24 0.76 -15.92
CA HIS A 12 4.42 -0.66 -15.66
C HIS A 12 5.91 -1.02 -15.56
N LEU A 13 6.25 -1.92 -14.63
CA LEU A 13 7.63 -2.36 -14.40
C LEU A 13 8.28 -2.93 -15.67
N GLU A 14 7.48 -3.55 -16.53
CA GLU A 14 7.92 -4.19 -17.77
C GLU A 14 8.32 -3.12 -18.83
N ASP A 15 7.63 -1.98 -18.83
CA ASP A 15 7.89 -0.83 -19.72
C ASP A 15 9.09 0.01 -19.26
N ALA A 16 9.47 -0.11 -17.98
CA ALA A 16 10.66 0.57 -17.44
C ALA A 16 11.98 -0.12 -17.83
N ILE A 17 11.92 -1.41 -18.17
CA ILE A 17 13.10 -2.25 -18.43
C ILE A 17 13.23 -2.58 -19.93
N GLY A 18 12.15 -2.48 -20.70
CA GLY A 18 12.14 -2.74 -22.15
C GLY A 18 12.10 -1.47 -22.98
N GLY A 19 13.26 -0.87 -23.26
CA GLY A 19 13.30 0.27 -24.18
C GLY A 19 14.60 1.09 -24.16
N GLN A 20 15.74 0.44 -23.96
CA GLN A 20 17.03 1.06 -24.23
C GLN A 20 17.75 0.23 -25.29
N ASP A 21 17.11 0.14 -26.47
CA ASP A 21 17.85 -0.05 -27.71
C ASP A 21 18.83 1.12 -27.77
N ASN A 22 20.09 0.80 -27.49
CA ASN A 22 21.23 1.70 -27.61
C ASN A 22 21.44 1.97 -29.11
N ALA A 23 20.57 2.78 -29.70
CA ALA A 23 20.89 3.53 -30.90
C ALA A 23 21.71 4.73 -30.45
N ASP A 24 23.02 4.54 -30.59
CA ASP A 24 24.07 5.54 -30.56
C ASP A 24 23.75 6.70 -31.53
N GLU A 25 22.89 7.61 -31.09
CA GLU A 25 22.89 8.99 -31.58
C GLU A 25 23.48 9.83 -30.46
N ALA A 26 24.81 9.97 -30.50
CA ALA A 26 25.51 11.13 -29.97
C ALA A 26 24.96 12.39 -30.66
N ALA A 27 23.75 12.80 -30.26
CA ALA A 27 23.28 14.15 -30.47
C ALA A 27 24.35 15.05 -29.87
N ASP A 28 24.86 15.96 -30.70
CA ASP A 28 25.88 16.96 -30.42
C ASP A 28 25.37 17.91 -29.32
N ILE A 29 25.30 17.41 -28.09
CA ILE A 29 25.01 18.22 -26.90
C ILE A 29 26.30 19.00 -26.68
N PRO A 30 26.31 20.33 -26.87
CA PRO A 30 27.50 21.13 -26.62
C PRO A 30 27.91 20.89 -25.18
N MET A 31 29.15 20.44 -24.99
CA MET A 31 29.71 20.26 -23.66
C MET A 31 29.60 21.60 -22.92
N PRO A 32 28.86 21.68 -21.80
CA PRO A 32 28.66 22.93 -21.10
C PRO A 32 30.02 23.48 -20.67
N ASP A 33 30.20 24.79 -20.80
CA ASP A 33 31.44 25.46 -20.40
C ASP A 33 31.76 25.08 -18.93
N PRO A 34 32.97 24.59 -18.61
CA PRO A 34 33.35 24.22 -17.25
C PRO A 34 33.24 25.38 -16.25
N THR A 35 33.06 26.61 -16.75
CA THR A 35 32.85 27.83 -15.96
C THR A 35 31.37 28.16 -15.74
N HIS A 36 30.43 27.37 -16.26
CA HIS A 36 29.00 27.51 -15.97
C HIS A 36 28.76 27.16 -14.50
N VAL A 37 28.92 28.16 -13.64
CA VAL A 37 28.50 28.13 -12.25
C VAL A 37 27.05 27.66 -12.24
N ALA A 38 26.84 26.39 -11.88
CA ALA A 38 25.52 25.92 -11.51
C ALA A 38 24.99 26.93 -10.48
N GLY A 39 23.86 27.57 -10.79
CA GLY A 39 23.18 28.44 -9.83
C GLY A 39 23.01 27.71 -8.49
N PRO A 40 22.79 28.45 -7.38
CA PRO A 40 22.72 27.83 -6.06
C PRO A 40 21.76 26.64 -6.12
N SER A 41 22.29 25.45 -5.81
CA SER A 41 21.52 24.21 -5.66
C SER A 41 20.62 24.39 -4.44
N GLN A 42 19.52 25.13 -4.60
CA GLN A 42 18.39 25.10 -3.69
C GLN A 42 17.61 23.86 -4.15
N VAL A 43 17.63 22.75 -3.43
CA VAL A 43 17.13 22.64 -2.05
C VAL A 43 18.00 21.62 -1.30
N ASN A 44 18.83 22.07 -0.36
CA ASN A 44 19.37 21.18 0.67
C ASN A 44 18.23 20.97 1.67
N GLU A 45 17.38 19.97 1.46
CA GLU A 45 16.51 19.47 2.52
C GLU A 45 17.43 18.87 3.58
N GLU A 46 17.84 19.68 4.56
CA GLU A 46 18.57 19.20 5.72
C GLU A 46 17.62 18.31 6.53
N TYR A 47 17.58 17.03 6.20
CA TYR A 47 16.97 16.00 7.01
C TYR A 47 17.74 15.92 8.33
N SER A 48 17.31 16.73 9.32
CA SER A 48 17.82 16.63 10.68
C SER A 48 17.33 15.32 11.30
N LEU A 49 18.18 14.69 12.12
CA LEU A 49 17.86 13.44 12.82
C LEU A 49 16.59 13.59 13.68
N GLU A 50 16.33 14.79 14.20
CA GLU A 50 15.11 15.11 14.93
C GLU A 50 13.87 14.99 14.03
N SER A 51 13.91 15.47 12.78
CA SER A 51 12.80 15.33 11.84
C SER A 51 12.54 13.87 11.47
N LEU A 52 13.60 13.09 11.22
CA LEU A 52 13.48 11.65 10.98
C LEU A 52 12.89 10.92 12.20
N SER A 53 13.35 11.26 13.41
CA SER A 53 12.82 10.66 14.64
C SER A 53 11.33 10.94 14.86
N ARG A 54 10.89 12.16 14.53
CA ARG A 54 9.48 12.55 14.59
C ARG A 54 8.65 11.78 13.57
N GLU A 55 9.16 11.64 12.35
CA GLU A 55 8.49 10.89 11.28
C GLU A 55 8.35 9.40 11.63
N LEU A 56 9.41 8.76 12.15
CA LEU A 56 9.34 7.37 12.63
C LEU A 56 8.31 7.19 13.74
N THR A 57 8.19 8.17 14.65
CA THR A 57 7.21 8.14 15.73
C THR A 57 5.78 8.25 15.19
N GLU A 58 5.53 9.14 14.23
CA GLU A 58 4.22 9.26 13.58
C GLU A 58 3.86 8.01 12.76
N MET A 59 4.83 7.42 12.04
CA MET A 59 4.61 6.16 11.34
C MET A 59 4.25 5.02 12.30
N ALA A 60 4.93 4.91 13.44
CA ALA A 60 4.60 3.91 14.46
C ALA A 60 3.21 4.13 15.08
N ARG A 61 2.81 5.40 15.28
CA ARG A 61 1.47 5.76 15.74
C ARG A 61 0.40 5.35 14.73
N LEU A 62 0.60 5.70 13.46
CA LEU A 62 -0.33 5.37 12.38
C LEU A 62 -0.44 3.85 12.18
N GLN A 63 0.66 3.12 12.25
CA GLN A 63 0.67 1.67 12.15
C GLN A 63 -0.17 1.02 13.27
N ASN A 64 -0.04 1.50 14.50
CA ASN A 64 -0.87 1.03 15.62
C ASN A 64 -2.34 1.34 15.41
N GLU A 65 -2.66 2.53 14.92
CA GLU A 65 -4.04 2.95 14.64
C GLU A 65 -4.69 2.05 13.58
N MET A 66 -3.98 1.79 12.48
CA MET A 66 -4.44 0.87 11.43
C MET A 66 -4.62 -0.56 11.96
N MET A 67 -3.66 -1.06 12.77
CA MET A 67 -3.76 -2.39 13.35
C MET A 67 -4.98 -2.51 14.27
N ASN A 68 -5.28 -1.48 15.05
CA ASN A 68 -6.46 -1.47 15.92
C ASN A 68 -7.77 -1.50 15.11
N ILE A 69 -7.87 -0.69 14.06
CA ILE A 69 -9.02 -0.70 13.15
C ILE A 69 -9.21 -2.08 12.53
N GLN A 70 -8.13 -2.71 12.08
CA GLN A 70 -8.18 -4.05 11.50
C GLN A 70 -8.65 -5.10 12.52
N ASN A 71 -8.10 -5.07 13.73
CA ASN A 71 -8.48 -6.00 14.81
C ASN A 71 -9.95 -5.85 15.20
N THR A 72 -10.41 -4.60 15.34
CA THR A 72 -11.81 -4.30 15.67
C THR A 72 -12.76 -4.87 14.60
N ARG A 73 -12.51 -4.57 13.32
CA ARG A 73 -13.33 -5.10 12.22
C ARG A 73 -13.27 -6.62 12.12
N HIS A 74 -12.10 -7.21 12.32
CA HIS A 74 -11.96 -8.66 12.31
C HIS A 74 -12.80 -9.31 13.42
N HIS A 75 -12.76 -8.74 14.63
CA HIS A 75 -13.58 -9.20 15.75
C HIS A 75 -15.08 -9.10 15.48
N GLU A 76 -15.54 -7.98 14.92
CA GLU A 76 -16.94 -7.78 14.52
C GLU A 76 -17.39 -8.83 13.50
N ILE A 77 -16.59 -9.06 12.45
CA ILE A 77 -16.88 -10.06 11.41
C ILE A 77 -16.96 -11.46 12.02
N CYS A 78 -16.00 -11.85 12.85
CA CYS A 78 -16.03 -13.15 13.53
C CYS A 78 -17.27 -13.31 14.40
N THR A 79 -17.70 -12.25 15.07
CA THR A 79 -18.92 -12.24 15.89
C THR A 79 -20.16 -12.43 15.03
N HIS A 80 -20.27 -11.70 13.91
CA HIS A 80 -21.38 -11.85 12.98
C HIS A 80 -21.45 -13.26 12.38
N LEU A 81 -20.31 -13.81 11.97
CA LEU A 81 -20.24 -15.18 11.44
C LEU A 81 -20.70 -16.21 12.48
N ARG A 82 -20.26 -16.08 13.74
CA ARG A 82 -20.70 -16.98 14.83
C ARG A 82 -22.20 -16.89 15.08
N ASN A 83 -22.77 -15.68 15.03
CA ASN A 83 -24.20 -15.49 15.21
C ASN A 83 -25.01 -16.11 14.08
N LEU A 84 -24.53 -15.99 12.83
CA LEU A 84 -25.14 -16.66 11.68
C LEU A 84 -25.07 -18.18 11.82
N ASP A 85 -23.91 -18.73 12.16
CA ASP A 85 -23.71 -20.16 12.38
C ASP A 85 -24.64 -20.72 13.47
N THR A 86 -24.76 -19.99 14.58
CA THR A 86 -25.69 -20.33 15.67
C THR A 86 -27.15 -20.29 15.20
N GLY A 87 -27.53 -19.27 14.41
CA GLY A 87 -28.87 -19.12 13.86
C GLY A 87 -29.24 -20.25 12.89
N ILE A 88 -28.30 -20.61 11.99
CA ILE A 88 -28.46 -21.72 11.05
C ILE A 88 -28.61 -23.03 11.82
N SER A 89 -27.72 -23.31 12.76
CA SER A 89 -27.78 -24.52 13.59
C SER A 89 -29.10 -24.62 14.36
N GLY A 90 -29.60 -23.50 14.88
CA GLY A 90 -30.89 -23.44 15.56
C GLY A 90 -32.05 -23.77 14.62
N LEU A 91 -32.02 -23.24 13.40
CA LEU A 91 -33.04 -23.47 12.39
C LEU A 91 -33.03 -24.91 11.87
N GLU A 92 -31.86 -25.47 11.57
CA GLU A 92 -31.68 -26.87 11.19
C GLU A 92 -32.22 -27.81 12.26
N ARG A 93 -31.97 -27.50 13.54
CA ARG A 93 -32.50 -28.28 14.65
C ARG A 93 -34.03 -28.24 14.69
N HIS A 94 -34.65 -27.09 14.45
CA HIS A 94 -36.10 -26.96 14.43
C HIS A 94 -36.72 -27.82 13.31
N PHE A 95 -36.17 -27.74 12.09
CA PHE A 95 -36.67 -28.54 10.97
C PHE A 95 -36.49 -30.04 11.18
N ASN A 96 -35.37 -30.46 11.78
CA ASN A 96 -35.13 -31.88 12.07
C ASN A 96 -36.00 -32.40 13.23
N SER A 97 -36.36 -31.55 14.20
CA SER A 97 -37.28 -31.90 15.28
C SER A 97 -38.73 -32.01 14.78
N ASP A 98 -39.20 -31.04 13.98
CA ASP A 98 -40.56 -31.06 13.42
C ASP A 98 -40.77 -32.26 12.47
N ALA A 99 -39.75 -32.65 11.71
CA ALA A 99 -39.82 -33.84 10.86
C ALA A 99 -39.86 -35.16 11.65
N SER A 100 -39.53 -35.15 12.94
CA SER A 100 -39.50 -36.35 13.80
C SER A 100 -40.81 -36.61 14.56
N ASP A 101 -41.71 -35.63 14.64
CA ASP A 101 -42.99 -35.72 15.37
C ASP A 101 -44.14 -36.26 14.48
N ASP A 102 -43.88 -36.43 13.18
CA ASP A 102 -44.85 -36.87 12.15
C ASP A 102 -44.80 -38.39 11.82
N PHE A 103 -44.18 -39.22 12.68
CA PHE A 103 -44.09 -40.69 12.51
C PHE A 103 -44.72 -41.51 13.64
#